data_AF-A0A9P0LT60-F1
#
_entry.id   AF-A0A9P0LT60-F1
#
_cell.length_a   1.000
_cell.length_b   1.000
_cell.length_c   1.000
_cell.angle_alpha   90.00
_cell.angle_beta   90.00
_cell.angle_gamma   90.00
#
_symmetry.space_group_name_H-M   'P 1'
#
loop_
_entity.id
_entity.type
_entity.pdbx_description
1 polymer ?
#
loop_
_entity_poly.entity_id
_entity_poly.type
_entity_poly.pdbx_seq_one_letter_code
_entity_poly.pdbx_strand_id
1 'polypeptide(L)'
;MTRRKKKDEEEQQEDKDESYLSKNNANTTIEQEVQYLKKLLETKNEIILDKERYINQLVNENRRLQEHYELIISSIVDKETIITSLGKINERVEKIAATTSYTHCNDVIKSYSGSVKESKKSRDEKIVDKINNIHKLMIKSTDKSNSNVLEDLKKSIDPAKSNICVNSVRRVNNGIILSCENEASLSKLMASIQGELGANFTVNEIKKYRPRMVINNVECAYTKSEGLIEKILSQNKFGIFSSDDIKTVSTFR
;
A
#
# COMPACT_ATOMS: atom_id res chain seq x y z
N MET A 1 47.61 53.05 99.91
CA MET A 1 46.32 52.84 99.20
C MET A 1 46.48 52.70 97.67
N THR A 2 47.68 52.76 97.10
CA THR A 2 47.92 52.81 95.63
C THR A 2 48.07 51.46 94.94
N ARG A 3 48.26 50.35 95.66
CA ARG A 3 48.46 49.00 95.07
C ARG A 3 47.17 48.23 94.77
N ARG A 4 46.05 48.54 95.43
CA ARG A 4 44.75 47.87 95.18
C ARG A 4 44.04 48.43 93.95
N LYS A 5 43.99 49.77 93.80
CA LYS A 5 43.41 50.43 92.61
C LYS A 5 44.02 49.97 91.28
N LYS A 6 45.33 49.73 91.25
CA LYS A 6 46.03 49.34 90.03
C LYS A 6 45.67 47.91 89.57
N LYS A 7 45.31 47.03 90.50
CA LYS A 7 44.95 45.64 90.20
C LYS A 7 43.51 45.53 89.70
N ASP A 8 42.61 46.31 90.30
CA ASP A 8 41.20 46.39 89.88
C ASP A 8 41.06 47.04 88.48
N GLU A 9 41.99 47.92 88.08
CA GLU A 9 42.04 48.53 86.74
C GLU A 9 42.61 47.56 85.68
N GLU A 10 43.56 46.69 86.01
CA GLU A 10 44.12 45.68 85.10
C GLU A 10 43.11 44.54 84.83
N GLU A 11 42.39 44.04 85.84
CA GLU A 11 41.32 43.03 85.67
C GLU A 11 40.14 43.57 84.83
N GLN A 12 39.74 44.83 85.02
CA GLN A 12 38.69 45.46 84.18
C GLN A 12 39.13 45.72 82.74
N GLN A 13 40.43 45.77 82.47
CA GLN A 13 40.98 45.95 81.13
C GLN A 13 41.03 44.59 80.40
N GLU A 14 41.44 43.51 81.09
CA GLU A 14 41.40 42.14 80.55
C GLU A 14 39.97 41.68 80.21
N ASP A 15 38.99 41.93 81.09
CA ASP A 15 37.57 41.59 80.85
C ASP A 15 36.99 42.33 79.63
N LYS A 16 37.45 43.57 79.38
CA LYS A 16 37.06 44.32 78.18
C LYS A 16 37.69 43.72 76.95
N ASP A 17 38.99 43.42 76.99
CA ASP A 17 39.72 42.89 75.85
C ASP A 17 39.21 41.49 75.44
N GLU A 18 38.86 40.62 76.39
CA GLU A 18 38.19 39.34 76.12
C GLU A 18 36.79 39.53 75.51
N SER A 19 36.01 40.50 76.00
CA SER A 19 34.68 40.83 75.44
C SER A 19 34.78 41.35 73.99
N TYR A 20 35.82 42.13 73.67
CA TYR A 20 36.08 42.63 72.32
C TYR A 20 36.54 41.51 71.38
N LEU A 21 37.41 40.60 71.83
CA LEU A 21 37.86 39.44 71.06
C LEU A 21 36.69 38.46 70.77
N SER A 22 35.82 38.22 71.75
CA SER A 22 34.63 37.37 71.58
C SER A 22 33.63 37.95 70.57
N LYS A 23 33.36 39.27 70.62
CA LYS A 23 32.49 39.96 69.66
C LYS A 23 33.04 39.97 68.24
N ASN A 24 34.35 40.12 68.07
CA ASN A 24 34.99 40.11 66.75
C ASN A 24 34.99 38.71 66.11
N ASN A 25 35.13 37.65 66.91
CA ASN A 25 35.02 36.27 66.42
C ASN A 25 33.56 35.90 66.04
N ALA A 26 32.58 36.37 66.81
CA ALA A 26 31.17 36.19 66.46
C ALA A 26 30.80 36.92 65.15
N ASN A 27 31.27 38.15 64.96
CA ASN A 27 31.02 38.91 63.74
C ASN A 27 31.65 38.26 62.50
N THR A 28 32.88 37.74 62.61
CA THR A 28 33.54 37.04 61.49
C THR A 28 32.84 35.71 61.12
N THR A 29 32.26 35.02 62.10
CA THR A 29 31.47 33.79 61.84
C THR A 29 30.15 34.11 61.12
N ILE A 30 29.47 35.18 61.54
CA ILE A 30 28.25 35.68 60.87
C ILE A 30 28.55 36.12 59.44
N GLU A 31 29.65 36.82 59.20
CA GLU A 31 30.05 37.24 57.84
C GLU A 31 30.33 36.06 56.91
N GLN A 32 30.98 35.01 57.42
CA GLN A 32 31.22 33.78 56.67
C GLN A 32 29.92 33.07 56.30
N GLU A 33 28.97 33.00 57.23
CA GLU A 33 27.67 32.39 57.00
C GLU A 33 26.83 33.17 55.99
N VAL A 34 26.85 34.51 56.06
CA VAL A 34 26.21 35.39 55.07
C VAL A 34 26.82 35.19 53.66
N GLN A 35 28.14 35.06 53.56
CA GLN A 35 28.80 34.78 52.27
C GLN A 35 28.43 33.42 51.71
N TYR A 36 28.37 32.39 52.56
CA TYR A 36 27.92 31.06 52.17
C TYR A 36 26.47 31.10 51.63
N LEU A 37 25.56 31.76 52.35
CA LEU A 37 24.17 31.89 51.94
C LEU A 37 24.00 32.65 50.62
N LYS A 38 24.79 33.70 50.39
CA LYS A 38 24.79 34.43 49.10
C LYS A 38 25.20 33.53 47.94
N LYS A 39 26.29 32.78 48.10
CA LYS A 39 26.77 31.85 47.06
C LYS A 39 25.74 30.74 46.79
N LEU A 40 25.12 30.21 47.84
CA LEU A 40 24.05 29.22 47.70
C LEU A 40 22.86 29.81 46.93
N LEU A 41 22.47 31.05 47.23
CA LEU A 41 21.38 31.74 46.55
C LEU A 41 21.68 31.95 45.05
N GLU A 42 22.89 32.39 44.71
CA GLU A 42 23.34 32.52 43.31
C GLU A 42 23.25 31.20 42.56
N THR A 43 23.79 30.12 43.14
CA THR A 43 23.72 28.78 42.52
C THR A 43 22.27 28.32 42.34
N LYS A 44 21.39 28.59 43.30
CA LYS A 44 19.96 28.25 43.18
C LYS A 44 19.27 29.04 42.07
N ASN A 45 19.60 30.32 41.92
CA ASN A 45 19.06 31.16 40.85
C ASN A 45 19.52 30.70 39.46
N GLU A 46 20.78 30.31 39.31
CA GLU A 46 21.28 29.72 38.05
C GLU A 46 20.52 28.42 37.69
N ILE A 47 20.32 27.53 38.66
CA ILE A 47 19.55 26.30 38.45
C ILE A 47 18.10 26.61 38.05
N ILE A 48 17.49 27.65 38.62
CA ILE A 48 16.13 28.06 38.26
C ILE A 48 16.10 28.54 36.81
N LEU A 49 17.04 29.40 36.40
CA LEU A 49 17.11 29.91 35.03
C LEU A 49 17.32 28.79 34.00
N ASP A 50 18.16 27.81 34.30
CA ASP A 50 18.36 26.65 33.43
C ASP A 50 17.09 25.80 33.30
N LYS A 51 16.37 25.60 34.42
CA LYS A 51 15.08 24.90 34.40
C LYS A 51 14.01 25.65 33.62
N GLU A 52 13.94 26.97 33.76
CA GLU A 52 13.03 27.81 32.98
C GLU A 52 13.34 27.73 31.48
N ARG A 53 14.62 27.74 31.10
CA ARG A 53 15.03 27.56 29.71
C ARG A 53 14.58 26.19 29.16
N TYR A 54 14.76 25.12 29.93
CA TYR A 54 14.33 23.78 29.54
C TYR A 54 12.81 23.67 29.43
N ILE A 55 12.05 24.24 30.37
CA ILE A 55 10.59 24.29 30.30
C ILE A 55 10.14 25.00 29.02
N ASN A 56 10.73 26.14 28.70
CA ASN A 56 10.40 26.89 27.48
C ASN A 56 10.71 26.10 26.20
N GLN A 57 11.79 25.33 26.17
CA GLN A 57 12.07 24.41 25.07
C GLN A 57 10.97 23.35 24.92
N LEU A 58 10.59 22.69 26.01
CA LEU A 58 9.52 21.68 26.00
C LEU A 58 8.16 22.26 25.58
N VAL A 59 7.83 23.47 26.02
CA VAL A 59 6.60 24.17 25.62
C VAL A 59 6.61 24.45 24.11
N ASN A 60 7.74 24.88 23.55
CA ASN A 60 7.87 25.11 22.11
C ASN A 60 7.77 23.82 21.29
N GLU A 61 8.38 22.73 21.74
CA GLU A 61 8.25 21.42 21.09
C GLU A 61 6.81 20.91 21.13
N ASN A 62 6.13 21.04 22.27
CA ASN A 62 4.71 20.69 22.40
C ASN A 62 3.83 21.53 21.45
N ARG A 63 4.10 22.82 21.33
CA ARG A 63 3.40 23.69 20.36
C ARG A 63 3.60 23.20 18.92
N ARG A 64 4.84 22.84 18.55
CA ARG A 64 5.15 22.29 17.22
C ARG A 64 4.44 20.96 16.98
N LEU A 65 4.38 20.09 18.00
CA LEU A 65 3.66 18.82 17.91
C LEU A 65 2.15 19.04 17.71
N GLN A 66 1.55 20.00 18.40
CA GLN A 66 0.15 20.39 18.19
C GLN A 66 -0.08 20.87 16.75
N GLU A 67 0.79 21.72 16.20
CA GLU A 67 0.70 22.13 14.80
C GLU A 67 0.77 20.93 13.83
N HIS A 68 1.62 19.95 14.11
CA HIS A 68 1.67 18.70 13.33
C HIS A 68 0.38 17.86 13.46
N TYR A 69 -0.20 17.77 14.65
CA TYR A 69 -1.47 17.05 14.83
C TYR A 69 -2.61 17.69 14.04
N GLU A 70 -2.70 19.01 14.01
CA GLU A 70 -3.69 19.74 13.22
C GLU A 70 -3.55 19.45 11.72
N LEU A 71 -2.32 19.40 11.20
CA LEU A 71 -2.06 19.03 9.80
C LEU A 71 -2.49 17.58 9.50
N ILE A 72 -2.25 16.65 10.43
CA ILE A 72 -2.67 15.26 10.27
C ILE A 72 -4.20 15.17 10.25
N ILE A 73 -4.89 15.85 11.16
CA ILE A 73 -6.35 15.89 11.21
C ILE A 73 -6.91 16.45 9.90
N SER A 74 -6.39 17.58 9.42
CA SER A 74 -6.77 18.16 8.14
C SER A 74 -6.60 17.17 6.97
N SER A 75 -5.45 16.48 6.91
CA SER A 75 -5.20 15.47 5.87
C SER A 75 -6.15 14.26 5.95
N ILE A 76 -6.59 13.87 7.15
CA ILE A 76 -7.57 12.79 7.33
C ILE A 76 -8.92 13.23 6.76
N VAL A 77 -9.38 14.44 7.10
CA VAL A 77 -10.65 14.99 6.59
C VAL A 77 -10.64 15.10 5.06
N ASP A 78 -9.52 15.54 4.47
CA ASP A 78 -9.36 15.58 3.02
C ASP A 78 -9.47 14.19 2.39
N LYS A 79 -8.82 13.17 2.99
CA LYS A 79 -8.91 11.78 2.52
C LYS A 79 -10.33 11.25 2.58
N GLU A 80 -11.07 11.51 3.66
CA GLU A 80 -12.49 11.10 3.79
C GLU A 80 -13.38 11.76 2.71
N THR A 81 -13.11 13.03 2.40
CA THR A 81 -13.79 13.77 1.33
C THR A 81 -13.52 13.15 -0.05
N ILE A 82 -12.27 12.76 -0.32
CA ILE A 82 -11.88 12.07 -1.55
C ILE A 82 -12.56 10.70 -1.62
N ILE A 83 -12.53 9.91 -0.54
CA ILE A 83 -13.18 8.58 -0.49
C ILE A 83 -14.67 8.70 -0.77
N THR A 84 -15.35 9.68 -0.15
CA THR A 84 -16.77 9.94 -0.39
C THR A 84 -17.05 10.29 -1.85
N SER A 85 -16.19 11.11 -2.46
CA SER A 85 -16.32 11.49 -3.86
C SER A 85 -16.09 10.31 -4.81
N LEU A 86 -15.11 9.46 -4.53
CA LEU A 86 -14.86 8.22 -5.27
C LEU A 86 -16.02 7.23 -5.17
N GLY A 87 -16.64 7.10 -3.99
CA GLY A 87 -17.84 6.29 -3.81
C GLY A 87 -18.99 6.73 -4.72
N LYS A 88 -19.25 8.04 -4.80
CA LYS A 88 -20.26 8.62 -5.72
C LYS A 88 -19.92 8.37 -7.19
N ILE A 89 -18.64 8.44 -7.56
CA ILE A 89 -18.19 8.13 -8.93
C ILE A 89 -18.42 6.66 -9.23
N ASN A 90 -18.06 5.75 -8.31
CA ASN A 90 -18.24 4.31 -8.50
C ASN A 90 -19.71 3.95 -8.67
N GLU A 91 -20.60 4.51 -7.85
CA GLU A 91 -22.05 4.34 -7.99
C GLU A 91 -22.57 4.82 -9.36
N ARG A 92 -22.05 5.95 -9.87
CA ARG A 92 -22.40 6.44 -11.22
C ARG A 92 -21.87 5.51 -12.31
N VAL A 93 -20.66 4.99 -12.18
CA VAL A 93 -20.08 4.04 -13.13
C VAL A 93 -20.90 2.76 -13.18
N GLU A 94 -21.33 2.23 -12.03
CA GLU A 94 -22.21 1.06 -11.94
C GLU A 94 -23.58 1.32 -12.59
N LYS A 95 -24.19 2.48 -12.33
CA LYS A 95 -25.44 2.89 -12.98
C LYS A 95 -25.29 2.99 -14.50
N ILE A 96 -24.19 3.56 -14.99
CA ILE A 96 -23.89 3.64 -16.42
C ILE A 96 -23.71 2.23 -17.00
N ALA A 97 -22.94 1.36 -16.35
CA ALA A 97 -22.74 -0.02 -16.79
C ALA A 97 -24.05 -0.80 -16.87
N ALA A 98 -24.91 -0.68 -15.85
CA ALA A 98 -26.24 -1.29 -15.82
C ALA A 98 -27.13 -0.74 -16.95
N THR A 99 -27.15 0.59 -17.15
CA THR A 99 -27.95 1.21 -18.22
C THR A 99 -27.45 0.79 -19.61
N THR A 100 -26.13 0.68 -19.80
CA THR A 100 -25.51 0.24 -21.06
C THR A 100 -25.80 -1.23 -21.36
N SER A 101 -25.95 -2.07 -20.33
CA SER A 101 -26.40 -3.45 -20.47
C SER A 101 -27.87 -3.55 -20.90
N TYR A 102 -28.74 -2.68 -20.37
CA TYR A 102 -30.17 -2.67 -20.71
C TYR A 102 -30.48 -1.97 -22.05
N THR A 103 -29.71 -0.97 -22.48
CA THR A 103 -29.87 -0.36 -23.82
C THR A 103 -29.28 -1.23 -24.93
N HIS A 104 -28.32 -2.11 -24.63
CA HIS A 104 -27.84 -3.08 -25.61
C HIS A 104 -28.81 -4.26 -25.85
N CYS A 105 -29.83 -4.42 -25.00
CA CYS A 105 -30.85 -5.47 -25.16
C CYS A 105 -32.11 -5.01 -25.92
N ASN A 106 -32.37 -3.70 -26.02
CA ASN A 106 -33.60 -3.20 -26.66
C ASN A 106 -33.40 -2.60 -28.06
N ASP A 107 -32.18 -2.20 -28.45
CA ASP A 107 -31.93 -1.66 -29.81
C ASP A 107 -31.37 -2.70 -30.82
N VAL A 108 -31.10 -3.94 -30.39
CA VAL A 108 -30.51 -4.96 -31.28
C VAL A 108 -31.53 -5.63 -32.22
N ILE A 109 -32.83 -5.35 -32.11
CA ILE A 109 -33.83 -5.90 -33.05
C ILE A 109 -34.01 -5.02 -34.31
N LYS A 110 -33.45 -3.81 -34.39
CA LYS A 110 -33.56 -2.97 -35.60
C LYS A 110 -32.31 -2.15 -35.93
N SER A 111 -31.23 -2.81 -36.36
CA SER A 111 -30.40 -2.27 -37.45
C SER A 111 -29.27 -3.24 -37.82
N TYR A 112 -29.52 -4.02 -38.84
CA TYR A 112 -28.48 -4.59 -39.69
C TYR A 112 -27.73 -3.48 -40.43
N SER A 113 -26.45 -3.75 -40.74
CA SER A 113 -25.51 -3.00 -41.58
C SER A 113 -24.77 -1.82 -40.92
N GLY A 114 -23.59 -2.12 -40.39
CA GLY A 114 -22.63 -1.10 -39.96
C GLY A 114 -21.41 -1.73 -39.34
N SER A 115 -20.30 -1.75 -40.08
CA SER A 115 -19.00 -2.23 -39.65
C SER A 115 -18.58 -1.57 -38.32
N VAL A 116 -18.69 -2.31 -37.21
CA VAL A 116 -18.19 -1.86 -35.91
C VAL A 116 -16.66 -1.84 -35.96
N LYS A 117 -16.09 -0.64 -36.06
CA LYS A 117 -14.66 -0.42 -35.86
C LYS A 117 -14.36 -0.69 -34.39
N GLU A 118 -13.58 -1.76 -34.14
CA GLU A 118 -13.06 -2.06 -32.81
C GLU A 118 -12.35 -0.82 -32.23
N SER A 119 -12.90 -0.27 -31.14
CA SER A 119 -12.21 0.72 -30.33
C SER A 119 -10.92 0.09 -29.78
N LYS A 120 -9.79 0.76 -29.99
CA LYS A 120 -8.48 0.29 -29.55
C LYS A 120 -8.47 0.22 -28.03
N LYS A 121 -8.65 -0.98 -27.48
CA LYS A 121 -8.46 -1.27 -26.04
C LYS A 121 -7.12 -0.74 -25.55
N SER A 122 -7.11 -0.22 -24.32
CA SER A 122 -5.91 0.27 -23.65
C SER A 122 -4.87 -0.87 -23.49
N ARG A 123 -3.61 -0.51 -23.24
CA ARG A 123 -2.52 -1.49 -23.10
C ARG A 123 -2.79 -2.46 -21.94
N ASP A 124 -3.39 -1.97 -20.87
CA ASP A 124 -3.65 -2.72 -19.64
C ASP A 124 -4.87 -3.65 -19.79
N GLU A 125 -5.94 -3.21 -20.46
CA GLU A 125 -7.09 -4.08 -20.77
C GLU A 125 -6.70 -5.27 -21.67
N LYS A 126 -5.77 -5.06 -22.61
CA LYS A 126 -5.23 -6.15 -23.44
C LYS A 126 -4.40 -7.14 -22.64
N ILE A 127 -3.79 -6.70 -21.54
CA ILE A 127 -3.02 -7.55 -20.63
C ILE A 127 -3.96 -8.32 -19.73
N VAL A 128 -4.99 -7.68 -19.17
CA VAL A 128 -6.02 -8.34 -18.33
C VAL A 128 -6.82 -9.38 -19.13
N ASP A 129 -7.23 -9.11 -20.37
CA ASP A 129 -7.88 -10.10 -21.26
C ASP A 129 -6.97 -11.30 -21.63
N LYS A 130 -5.64 -11.11 -21.57
CA LYS A 130 -4.64 -12.15 -21.80
C LYS A 130 -4.31 -12.94 -20.53
N ILE A 131 -4.44 -12.33 -19.36
CA ILE A 131 -4.18 -12.92 -18.04
C ILE A 131 -5.41 -13.70 -17.55
N ASN A 132 -6.62 -13.20 -17.81
CA ASN A 132 -7.88 -13.90 -17.53
C ASN A 132 -8.15 -15.02 -18.57
N ASN A 133 -7.21 -15.96 -18.65
CA ASN A 133 -7.32 -17.22 -19.39
C ASN A 133 -8.26 -18.16 -18.65
N ILE A 134 -9.55 -18.02 -18.92
CA ILE A 134 -10.54 -18.93 -18.39
C ILE A 134 -11.26 -19.49 -19.61
N HIS A 135 -10.75 -20.62 -20.09
CA HIS A 135 -11.33 -21.55 -21.08
C HIS A 135 -11.70 -20.96 -22.45
N LYS A 136 -10.72 -20.90 -23.38
CA LYS A 136 -10.93 -20.44 -24.77
C LYS A 136 -10.63 -21.51 -25.81
N LEU A 137 -11.52 -21.64 -26.79
CA LEU A 137 -11.41 -22.56 -27.91
C LEU A 137 -11.26 -21.76 -29.22
N MET A 138 -10.31 -22.14 -30.06
CA MET A 138 -10.13 -21.60 -31.40
C MET A 138 -10.61 -22.63 -32.42
N ILE A 139 -11.54 -22.21 -33.28
CA ILE A 139 -12.11 -23.04 -34.34
C ILE A 139 -11.76 -22.39 -35.66
N LYS A 140 -11.03 -23.08 -36.53
CA LYS A 140 -10.70 -22.60 -37.88
C LYS A 140 -11.24 -23.55 -38.94
N SER A 141 -11.69 -23.00 -40.06
CA SER A 141 -12.00 -23.84 -41.22
C SER A 141 -10.72 -24.47 -41.78
N THR A 142 -10.82 -25.74 -42.17
CA THR A 142 -9.75 -26.43 -42.90
C THR A 142 -9.63 -25.89 -44.33
N ASP A 143 -10.73 -25.42 -44.90
CA ASP A 143 -10.76 -24.78 -46.20
C ASP A 143 -10.38 -23.30 -46.09
N LYS A 144 -9.48 -22.84 -46.96
CA LYS A 144 -9.05 -21.43 -47.02
C LYS A 144 -10.11 -20.47 -47.59
N SER A 145 -11.27 -21.00 -48.01
CA SER A 145 -12.41 -20.17 -48.42
C SER A 145 -13.08 -19.56 -47.18
N ASN A 146 -13.71 -18.40 -47.32
CA ASN A 146 -14.44 -17.73 -46.24
C ASN A 146 -15.73 -18.49 -45.87
N SER A 147 -15.61 -19.75 -45.43
CA SER A 147 -16.73 -20.49 -44.87
C SER A 147 -17.21 -19.78 -43.60
N ASN A 148 -18.52 -19.58 -43.48
CA ASN A 148 -19.12 -18.95 -42.32
C ASN A 148 -19.14 -19.93 -41.14
N VAL A 149 -17.97 -20.16 -40.55
CA VAL A 149 -17.73 -21.07 -39.40
C VAL A 149 -18.78 -20.88 -38.30
N LEU A 150 -19.20 -19.64 -38.06
CA LEU A 150 -20.22 -19.31 -37.05
C LEU A 150 -21.62 -19.84 -37.39
N GLU A 151 -22.03 -19.77 -38.65
CA GLU A 151 -23.36 -20.22 -39.08
C GLU A 151 -23.44 -21.74 -39.10
N ASP A 152 -22.36 -22.40 -39.51
CA ASP A 152 -22.28 -23.86 -39.49
C ASP A 152 -22.30 -24.39 -38.05
N LEU A 153 -21.57 -23.73 -37.13
CA LEU A 153 -21.60 -24.06 -35.70
C LEU A 153 -22.99 -23.88 -35.08
N LYS A 154 -23.70 -22.79 -35.40
CA LYS A 154 -25.06 -22.56 -34.88
C LYS A 154 -26.09 -23.57 -35.37
N LYS A 155 -25.89 -24.12 -36.57
CA LYS A 155 -26.80 -25.10 -37.17
C LYS A 155 -26.60 -26.49 -36.61
N SER A 156 -25.35 -26.86 -36.35
CA SER A 156 -25.01 -28.20 -35.86
C SER A 156 -25.10 -28.30 -34.34
N ILE A 157 -24.59 -27.30 -33.62
CA ILE A 157 -24.46 -27.35 -32.16
C ILE A 157 -25.45 -26.42 -31.50
N ASP A 158 -26.24 -26.99 -30.59
CA ASP A 158 -27.14 -26.26 -29.72
C ASP A 158 -26.56 -26.20 -28.29
N PRO A 159 -25.93 -25.07 -27.89
CA PRO A 159 -25.28 -24.95 -26.59
C PRO A 159 -26.24 -25.13 -25.41
N ALA A 160 -27.53 -24.79 -25.58
CA ALA A 160 -28.53 -24.88 -24.52
C ALA A 160 -28.88 -26.34 -24.20
N LYS A 161 -28.98 -27.20 -25.22
CA LYS A 161 -29.24 -28.64 -25.03
C LYS A 161 -28.10 -29.35 -24.33
N SER A 162 -26.87 -28.93 -24.57
CA SER A 162 -25.66 -29.53 -23.98
C SER A 162 -25.24 -28.88 -22.65
N ASN A 163 -26.00 -27.89 -22.18
CA ASN A 163 -25.71 -27.10 -20.98
C ASN A 163 -24.28 -26.50 -21.03
N ILE A 164 -23.95 -25.88 -22.16
CA ILE A 164 -22.65 -25.25 -22.44
C ILE A 164 -22.81 -23.72 -22.33
N CYS A 165 -22.10 -23.11 -21.40
CA CYS A 165 -22.10 -21.65 -21.23
C CYS A 165 -20.99 -21.00 -22.05
N VAL A 166 -21.35 -20.25 -23.09
CA VAL A 166 -20.42 -19.47 -23.93
C VAL A 166 -20.55 -17.98 -23.57
N ASN A 167 -19.48 -17.40 -23.04
CA ASN A 167 -19.43 -16.02 -22.58
C ASN A 167 -19.20 -15.03 -23.73
N SER A 168 -18.40 -15.40 -24.74
CA SER A 168 -18.14 -14.52 -25.88
C SER A 168 -17.69 -15.28 -27.11
N VAL A 169 -17.98 -14.68 -28.27
CA VAL A 169 -17.55 -15.13 -29.58
C VAL A 169 -16.76 -14.01 -30.26
N ARG A 170 -15.54 -14.30 -30.70
CA ARG A 170 -14.70 -13.36 -31.45
C ARG A 170 -14.39 -13.94 -32.82
N ARG A 171 -14.62 -13.18 -33.89
CA ARG A 171 -14.18 -13.57 -35.24
C ARG A 171 -12.67 -13.36 -35.40
N VAL A 172 -12.02 -14.28 -36.09
CA VAL A 172 -10.60 -14.22 -36.43
C VAL A 172 -10.42 -14.65 -37.88
N ASN A 173 -9.23 -14.42 -38.45
CA ASN A 173 -8.94 -14.83 -39.82
C ASN A 173 -9.16 -16.35 -39.95
N ASN A 174 -10.07 -16.73 -40.87
CA ASN A 174 -10.48 -18.09 -41.18
C ASN A 174 -11.06 -18.87 -39.98
N GLY A 175 -11.72 -18.20 -39.03
CA GLY A 175 -12.29 -18.89 -37.87
C GLY A 175 -12.97 -18.01 -36.84
N ILE A 176 -13.22 -18.62 -35.68
CA ILE A 176 -13.75 -17.96 -34.49
C ILE A 176 -13.02 -18.43 -33.23
N ILE A 177 -13.05 -17.58 -32.19
CA ILE A 177 -12.62 -17.89 -30.83
C ILE A 177 -13.86 -17.84 -29.94
N LEU A 178 -14.10 -18.91 -29.18
CA LEU A 178 -15.17 -19.03 -28.21
C LEU A 178 -14.57 -19.01 -26.80
N SER A 179 -15.10 -18.17 -25.92
CA SER A 179 -14.76 -18.19 -24.50
C SER A 179 -15.89 -18.85 -23.73
N CYS A 180 -15.58 -19.87 -22.94
CA CYS A 180 -16.53 -20.59 -22.11
C CYS A 180 -16.44 -20.13 -20.65
N GLU A 181 -17.52 -20.30 -19.90
CA GLU A 181 -17.55 -19.93 -18.48
C GLU A 181 -16.64 -20.82 -17.61
N ASN A 182 -16.60 -22.13 -17.90
CA ASN A 182 -15.86 -23.12 -17.12
C ASN A 182 -15.21 -24.19 -18.01
N GLU A 183 -14.27 -24.95 -17.43
CA GLU A 183 -13.50 -25.99 -18.15
C GLU A 183 -14.40 -27.09 -18.69
N ALA A 184 -15.39 -27.52 -17.89
CA ALA A 184 -16.34 -28.56 -18.27
C ALA A 184 -17.14 -28.18 -19.53
N SER A 185 -17.56 -26.92 -19.66
CA SER A 185 -18.24 -26.40 -20.84
C SER A 185 -17.32 -26.40 -22.06
N LEU A 186 -16.04 -26.04 -21.88
CA LEU A 186 -15.06 -26.08 -22.96
C LEU A 186 -14.79 -27.51 -23.45
N SER A 187 -14.61 -28.47 -22.53
CA SER A 187 -14.39 -29.87 -22.90
C SER A 187 -15.60 -30.47 -23.63
N LYS A 188 -16.82 -30.18 -23.16
CA LYS A 188 -18.06 -30.59 -23.83
C LYS A 188 -18.19 -29.99 -25.21
N LEU A 189 -17.96 -28.67 -25.33
CA LEU A 189 -18.03 -27.97 -26.61
C LEU A 189 -17.01 -28.49 -27.61
N MET A 190 -15.77 -28.73 -27.16
CA MET A 190 -14.72 -29.33 -27.98
C MET A 190 -15.13 -30.72 -28.49
N ALA A 191 -15.67 -31.57 -27.62
CA ALA A 191 -16.15 -32.90 -28.00
C ALA A 191 -17.32 -32.84 -28.99
N SER A 192 -18.30 -31.95 -28.79
CA SER A 192 -19.42 -31.74 -29.71
C SER A 192 -18.96 -31.29 -31.10
N ILE A 193 -18.05 -30.32 -31.17
CA ILE A 193 -17.54 -29.82 -32.46
C ILE A 193 -16.72 -30.89 -33.17
N GLN A 194 -15.86 -31.61 -32.44
CA GLN A 194 -15.05 -32.68 -33.04
C GLN A 194 -15.92 -33.85 -33.53
N GLY A 195 -17.00 -34.19 -32.80
CA GLY A 195 -17.92 -35.26 -33.18
C GLY A 195 -18.76 -34.94 -34.41
N GLU A 196 -19.31 -33.73 -34.52
CA GLU A 196 -20.23 -33.37 -35.61
C GLU A 196 -19.56 -32.72 -36.81
N LEU A 197 -18.46 -31.98 -36.59
CA LEU A 197 -17.87 -31.08 -37.58
C LEU A 197 -16.35 -31.23 -37.71
N GLY A 198 -15.74 -32.24 -37.06
CA GLY A 198 -14.28 -32.41 -36.97
C GLY A 198 -13.55 -32.59 -38.31
N ALA A 199 -14.24 -32.98 -39.38
CA ALA A 199 -13.65 -33.10 -40.72
C ALA A 199 -13.42 -31.73 -41.40
N ASN A 200 -14.26 -30.73 -41.09
CA ASN A 200 -14.30 -29.44 -41.78
C ASN A 200 -13.63 -28.31 -40.98
N PHE A 201 -13.31 -28.55 -39.71
CA PHE A 201 -12.72 -27.55 -38.84
C PHE A 201 -11.60 -28.13 -37.98
N THR A 202 -10.58 -27.30 -37.76
CA THR A 202 -9.54 -27.53 -36.76
C THR A 202 -9.95 -26.84 -35.46
N VAL A 203 -10.11 -27.64 -34.42
CA VAL A 203 -10.50 -27.19 -33.08
C VAL A 203 -9.28 -27.28 -32.16
N ASN A 204 -8.82 -26.15 -31.66
CA ASN A 204 -7.68 -26.07 -30.78
C ASN A 204 -8.02 -25.32 -29.50
N GLU A 205 -7.67 -25.87 -28.36
CA GLU A 205 -7.69 -25.10 -27.11
C GLU A 205 -6.58 -24.03 -27.14
N ILE A 206 -6.93 -22.80 -26.79
CA ILE A 206 -5.95 -21.73 -26.67
C ILE A 206 -5.17 -21.96 -25.38
N LYS A 207 -3.90 -22.35 -25.53
CA LYS A 207 -2.99 -22.57 -24.40
C LYS A 207 -2.93 -21.33 -23.52
N LYS A 208 -3.03 -21.56 -22.21
CA LYS A 208 -2.83 -20.52 -21.19
C LYS A 208 -1.48 -19.84 -21.42
N TYR A 209 -1.48 -18.51 -21.45
CA TYR A 209 -0.27 -17.71 -21.53
C TYR A 209 0.55 -17.93 -20.25
N ARG A 210 1.71 -18.58 -20.37
CA ARG A 210 2.65 -18.83 -19.27
C ARG A 210 3.89 -17.97 -19.48
N PRO A 211 3.88 -16.68 -19.06
CA PRO A 211 5.03 -15.82 -19.20
C PRO A 211 6.21 -16.40 -18.42
N ARG A 212 7.40 -16.37 -19.03
CA ARG A 212 8.65 -16.80 -18.39
C ARG A 212 9.61 -15.62 -18.39
N MET A 213 10.11 -15.26 -17.21
CA MET A 213 11.20 -14.32 -17.04
C MET A 213 12.46 -15.10 -16.71
N VAL A 214 13.55 -14.85 -17.44
CA VAL A 214 14.86 -15.47 -17.20
C VAL A 214 15.80 -14.38 -16.72
N ILE A 215 16.39 -14.59 -15.55
CA ILE A 215 17.42 -13.70 -15.00
C ILE A 215 18.74 -14.48 -15.02
N ASN A 216 19.73 -13.94 -15.71
CA ASN A 216 21.06 -14.54 -15.82
C ASN A 216 21.99 -13.96 -14.74
N ASN A 217 23.06 -14.70 -14.40
CA ASN A 217 24.14 -14.26 -13.50
C ASN A 217 23.66 -13.90 -12.08
N VAL A 218 22.69 -14.65 -11.56
CA VAL A 218 22.25 -14.51 -10.16
C VAL A 218 23.09 -15.42 -9.29
N GLU A 219 23.68 -14.88 -8.22
CA GLU A 219 24.42 -15.68 -7.24
C GLU A 219 23.51 -16.76 -6.61
N CYS A 220 24.05 -17.96 -6.43
CA CYS A 220 23.32 -19.14 -5.95
C CYS A 220 22.70 -18.94 -4.54
N ALA A 221 23.19 -17.98 -3.76
CA ALA A 221 22.61 -17.65 -2.46
C ALA A 221 21.17 -17.10 -2.57
N TYR A 222 20.84 -16.39 -3.66
CA TYR A 222 19.52 -15.77 -3.83
C TYR A 222 18.46 -16.74 -4.34
N THR A 223 18.85 -17.82 -5.03
CA THR A 223 17.90 -18.83 -5.56
C THR A 223 17.25 -19.68 -4.47
N LYS A 224 17.83 -19.72 -3.27
CA LYS A 224 17.31 -20.43 -2.09
C LYS A 224 16.73 -19.51 -1.02
N SER A 225 16.65 -18.20 -1.29
CA SER A 225 16.13 -17.26 -0.29
C SER A 225 14.63 -17.50 -0.08
N GLU A 226 14.28 -18.01 1.10
CA GLU A 226 12.90 -18.00 1.59
C GLU A 226 12.36 -16.57 1.52
N GLY A 227 11.14 -16.41 1.02
CA GLY A 227 10.52 -15.08 0.92
C GLY A 227 10.76 -14.32 -0.38
N LEU A 228 11.51 -14.85 -1.36
CA LEU A 228 11.79 -14.12 -2.61
C LEU A 228 10.51 -13.85 -3.41
N ILE A 229 9.64 -14.86 -3.54
CA ILE A 229 8.39 -14.75 -4.29
C ILE A 229 7.47 -13.75 -3.58
N GLU A 230 7.39 -13.84 -2.25
CA GLU A 230 6.59 -12.99 -1.38
C GLU A 230 7.06 -11.53 -1.43
N LYS A 231 8.37 -11.29 -1.48
CA LYS A 231 8.96 -9.96 -1.69
C LYS A 231 8.63 -9.40 -3.08
N ILE A 232 8.73 -10.21 -4.13
CA ILE A 232 8.37 -9.79 -5.49
C ILE A 232 6.88 -9.43 -5.56
N LEU A 233 6.00 -10.28 -5.00
CA LEU A 233 4.56 -10.06 -4.98
C LEU A 233 4.18 -8.77 -4.21
N SER A 234 4.76 -8.58 -3.02
CA SER A 234 4.49 -7.40 -2.18
C SER A 234 5.00 -6.09 -2.79
N GLN A 235 6.19 -6.09 -3.41
CA GLN A 235 6.76 -4.90 -4.05
C GLN A 235 5.98 -4.45 -5.29
N ASN A 236 5.42 -5.40 -6.04
CA ASN A 236 4.76 -5.12 -7.31
C ASN A 236 3.23 -5.03 -7.21
N LYS A 237 2.65 -5.12 -6.00
CA LYS A 237 1.21 -5.05 -5.75
C LYS A 237 0.41 -6.02 -6.64
N PHE A 238 0.94 -7.22 -6.85
CA PHE A 238 0.31 -8.29 -7.63
C PHE A 238 -0.82 -8.96 -6.83
N GLY A 239 -1.81 -8.20 -6.37
CA GLY A 239 -2.88 -8.68 -5.47
C GLY A 239 -3.85 -9.72 -6.07
N ILE A 240 -3.57 -10.22 -7.27
CA ILE A 240 -4.35 -11.23 -7.99
C ILE A 240 -3.59 -12.58 -8.01
N PHE A 241 -2.28 -12.59 -7.75
CA PHE A 241 -1.45 -13.78 -7.89
C PHE A 241 -1.04 -14.31 -6.51
N SER A 242 -1.18 -15.62 -6.33
CA SER A 242 -0.67 -16.36 -5.17
C SER A 242 0.80 -16.75 -5.38
N SER A 243 1.51 -17.07 -4.30
CA SER A 243 2.81 -17.74 -4.35
C SER A 243 2.76 -19.05 -5.16
N ASP A 244 1.60 -19.73 -5.14
CA ASP A 244 1.38 -21.00 -5.87
C ASP A 244 1.32 -20.83 -7.39
N ASP A 245 1.03 -19.61 -7.86
CA ASP A 245 1.00 -19.29 -9.29
C ASP A 245 2.39 -19.08 -9.89
N ILE A 246 3.42 -18.99 -9.03
CA ILE A 246 4.80 -18.65 -9.42
C ILE A 246 5.72 -19.83 -9.15
N LYS A 247 6.31 -20.36 -10.23
CA LYS A 247 7.33 -21.42 -10.13
C LYS A 247 8.71 -20.86 -10.40
N THR A 248 9.60 -20.96 -9.42
CA THR A 248 11.03 -20.73 -9.60
C THR A 248 11.70 -21.98 -10.14
N VAL A 249 12.53 -21.82 -11.16
CA VAL A 249 13.34 -22.91 -11.73
C VAL A 249 14.77 -22.42 -11.86
N SER A 250 15.67 -22.94 -11.03
CA SER A 250 17.10 -22.67 -11.13
C SER A 250 17.77 -23.76 -11.98
N THR A 251 18.43 -23.35 -13.06
CA THR A 251 19.29 -24.25 -13.84
C THR A 251 20.73 -23.81 -13.68
N PHE A 252 21.57 -24.72 -13.19
CA PHE A 252 23.01 -24.53 -13.13
C PHE A 252 23.61 -25.06 -14.44
N ARG A 253 24.43 -24.22 -15.09
CA ARG A 253 25.26 -24.61 -16.24
C ARG A 253 26.71 -24.58 -15.82
#